data_AF-A0A3E4Y9W9-F1
#
_entry.id   AF-A0A3E4Y9W9-F1
#
_cell.length_a   1.000
_cell.length_b   1.000
_cell.length_c   1.000
_cell.angle_alpha   90.00
_cell.angle_beta   90.00
_cell.angle_gamma   90.00
#
_symmetry.space_group_name_H-M   'P 1'
#
loop_
_entity.id
_entity.type
_entity.pdbx_description
1 polymer ?
#
loop_
_entity_poly.entity_id
_entity_poly.type
_entity_poly.pdbx_seq_one_letter_code
_entity_poly.pdbx_strand_id
1 'polypeptide(L)'
;AVQGVQFCSKLFEYERRSQNKKHAFEQRKAYRLEKEKTILDAFWNWLDEQKPRKGSRFETAVKYAQNRKDTLMTYLEDGHCSLSNNLCENVIRPFTVGRKNWLFSATPKGATASALVYTMVEMAKANELNIYKCLTYLLEHRPSEDMLDEQLEALNPWSKEVQNVCKN
;
A
#
# COMPACT_ATOMS: atom_id res chain seq x y z
N ALA A 1 6.75 -26.30 -2.60
CA ALA A 1 6.39 -25.31 -1.56
C ALA A 1 7.62 -24.66 -0.91
N VAL A 2 8.55 -25.44 -0.33
CA VAL A 2 9.75 -24.92 0.36
C VAL A 2 10.60 -23.98 -0.51
N GLN A 3 10.87 -24.35 -1.76
CA GLN A 3 11.65 -23.50 -2.69
C GLN A 3 11.01 -22.12 -2.90
N GLY A 4 9.69 -22.06 -3.13
CA GLY A 4 8.96 -20.79 -3.25
C GLY A 4 9.11 -19.90 -2.01
N VAL A 5 9.01 -20.48 -0.82
CA VAL A 5 9.22 -19.74 0.45
C VAL A 5 10.64 -19.21 0.56
N GLN A 6 11.65 -19.95 0.10
CA GLN A 6 13.05 -19.51 0.13
C GLN A 6 13.28 -18.29 -0.78
N PHE A 7 12.69 -18.27 -1.98
CA PHE A 7 12.74 -17.09 -2.86
C PHE A 7 12.15 -15.86 -2.16
N CYS A 8 10.92 -15.97 -1.63
CA CYS A 8 10.28 -14.86 -0.93
C CYS A 8 11.09 -14.40 0.29
N SER A 9 11.60 -15.34 1.09
CA SER A 9 12.39 -15.03 2.28
C SER A 9 13.65 -14.22 1.93
N LYS A 10 14.31 -14.58 0.83
CA LYS A 10 15.51 -13.89 0.35
C LYS A 10 15.21 -12.47 -0.15
N LEU A 11 14.08 -12.26 -0.83
CA LEU A 11 13.62 -10.92 -1.23
C LEU A 11 13.37 -10.03 0.00
N PHE A 12 12.63 -10.53 0.99
CA PHE A 12 12.38 -9.77 2.22
C PHE A 12 13.65 -9.51 3.04
N GLU A 13 14.63 -10.39 2.97
CA GLU A 13 15.94 -10.16 3.58
C GLU A 13 16.67 -8.98 2.91
N TYR A 14 16.67 -8.92 1.59
CA TYR A 14 17.27 -7.80 0.85
C TYR A 14 16.54 -6.47 1.09
N GLU A 15 15.21 -6.47 1.10
CA GLU A 15 14.44 -5.28 1.48
C GLU A 15 14.81 -4.80 2.90
N ARG A 16 14.95 -5.73 3.86
CA ARG A 16 15.39 -5.40 5.23
C ARG A 16 16.81 -4.83 5.26
N ARG A 17 17.75 -5.39 4.48
CA ARG A 17 19.12 -4.87 4.38
C ARG A 17 19.14 -3.46 3.77
N SER A 18 18.34 -3.23 2.73
CA SER A 18 18.17 -1.91 2.09
C SER A 18 17.62 -0.88 3.08
N GLN A 19 16.61 -1.27 3.87
CA GLN A 19 16.04 -0.43 4.92
C GLN A 19 17.05 -0.12 6.04
N ASN A 20 17.81 -1.12 6.53
CA ASN A 20 18.82 -0.93 7.56
C ASN A 20 19.96 0.00 7.11
N LYS A 21 20.30 -0.01 5.83
CA LYS A 21 21.26 0.92 5.21
C LYS A 21 20.67 2.32 4.99
N LYS A 22 19.38 2.53 5.24
CA LYS A 22 18.65 3.78 5.01
C LYS A 22 18.79 4.28 3.56
N HIS A 23 18.73 3.37 2.59
CA HIS A 23 18.75 3.75 1.19
C HIS A 23 17.60 4.72 0.87
N ALA A 24 17.92 5.82 0.19
CA ALA A 24 16.94 6.66 -0.47
C ALA A 24 16.23 5.89 -1.61
N PHE A 25 15.14 6.43 -2.15
CA PHE A 25 14.31 5.73 -3.14
C PHE A 25 15.10 5.30 -4.39
N GLU A 26 15.95 6.18 -4.94
CA GLU A 26 16.82 5.84 -6.08
C GLU A 26 17.86 4.76 -5.75
N GLN A 27 18.45 4.82 -4.56
CA GLN A 27 19.41 3.81 -4.10
C GLN A 27 18.73 2.46 -3.88
N ARG A 28 17.49 2.46 -3.37
CA ARG A 28 16.68 1.25 -3.21
C ARG A 28 16.38 0.63 -4.56
N LYS A 29 15.96 1.43 -5.55
CA LYS A 29 15.74 0.98 -6.93
C LYS A 29 17.00 0.33 -7.51
N ALA A 30 18.15 1.00 -7.43
CA ALA A 30 19.42 0.44 -7.91
C ALA A 30 19.78 -0.87 -7.20
N TYR A 31 19.61 -0.92 -5.88
CA TYR A 31 19.87 -2.12 -5.07
C TYR A 31 18.95 -3.30 -5.45
N ARG A 32 17.66 -3.05 -5.70
CA ARG A 32 16.70 -4.05 -6.16
C ARG A 32 17.10 -4.62 -7.53
N LEU A 33 17.49 -3.75 -8.46
CA LEU A 33 17.95 -4.18 -9.79
C LEU A 33 19.23 -5.04 -9.71
N GLU A 34 20.13 -4.72 -8.79
CA GLU A 34 21.37 -5.49 -8.60
C GLU A 34 21.14 -6.83 -7.90
N LYS A 35 20.32 -6.86 -6.83
CA LYS A 35 20.23 -8.01 -5.93
C LYS A 35 18.94 -8.83 -6.08
N GLU A 36 17.81 -8.17 -6.27
CA GLU A 36 16.48 -8.82 -6.26
C GLU A 36 16.05 -9.29 -7.65
N LYS A 37 16.44 -8.58 -8.71
CA LYS A 37 16.11 -8.96 -10.09
C LYS A 37 16.54 -10.39 -10.42
N THR A 38 17.77 -10.76 -10.06
CA THR A 38 18.29 -12.12 -10.30
C THR A 38 17.53 -13.20 -9.53
N ILE A 39 17.01 -12.88 -8.34
CA ILE A 39 16.17 -13.79 -7.56
C ILE A 39 14.80 -13.94 -8.21
N LEU A 40 14.20 -12.85 -8.65
CA LEU A 40 12.91 -12.84 -9.33
C LEU A 40 12.98 -13.63 -10.64
N ASP A 41 14.02 -13.41 -11.45
CA ASP A 41 14.22 -14.15 -12.70
C ASP A 41 14.33 -15.66 -12.42
N ALA A 42 15.10 -16.05 -11.39
CA ALA A 42 15.21 -17.44 -10.96
C ALA A 42 13.86 -18.00 -10.44
N PHE A 43 13.11 -17.21 -9.69
CA PHE A 43 11.77 -17.59 -9.18
C PHE A 43 10.79 -17.83 -10.34
N TRP A 44 10.78 -16.94 -11.34
CA TRP A 44 9.87 -17.07 -12.49
C TRP A 44 10.23 -18.28 -13.35
N ASN A 45 11.52 -18.47 -13.65
CA ASN A 45 11.98 -19.67 -14.37
C ASN A 45 11.58 -20.95 -13.61
N TRP A 46 11.80 -20.99 -12.30
CA TRP A 46 11.37 -22.10 -11.46
C TRP A 46 9.85 -22.30 -11.47
N LEU A 47 9.06 -21.22 -11.46
CA LEU A 47 7.60 -21.28 -11.47
C LEU A 47 7.07 -21.83 -12.80
N ASP A 48 7.68 -21.46 -13.92
CA ASP A 48 7.29 -21.90 -15.26
C ASP A 48 7.59 -23.40 -15.50
N GLU A 49 8.56 -23.96 -14.78
CA GLU A 49 8.84 -25.41 -14.78
C GLU A 49 7.83 -26.23 -13.98
N GLN A 50 7.00 -25.59 -13.14
CA GLN A 50 6.04 -26.31 -12.32
C GLN A 50 4.93 -26.92 -13.17
N LYS A 51 4.68 -28.21 -12.96
CA LYS A 51 3.61 -28.97 -13.62
C LYS A 51 2.52 -29.35 -12.60
N PRO A 52 1.66 -28.39 -12.19
CA PRO A 52 0.63 -28.65 -11.21
C PRO A 52 -0.42 -29.61 -11.77
N ARG A 53 -0.97 -30.48 -10.90
CA ARG A 53 -2.13 -31.32 -11.25
C ARG A 53 -3.33 -30.43 -11.57
N LYS A 54 -4.03 -30.73 -12.67
CA LYS A 54 -5.25 -30.03 -13.09
C LYS A 54 -6.32 -30.06 -11.98
N GLY A 55 -6.94 -28.92 -11.71
CA GLY A 55 -7.93 -28.70 -10.65
C GLY A 55 -7.37 -28.53 -9.24
N SER A 56 -6.04 -28.54 -9.07
CA SER A 56 -5.43 -28.40 -7.74
C SER A 56 -5.35 -26.94 -7.29
N ARG A 57 -5.37 -26.71 -5.97
CA ARG A 57 -5.06 -25.38 -5.38
C ARG A 57 -3.70 -24.85 -5.82
N PHE A 58 -2.75 -25.75 -6.11
CA PHE A 58 -1.43 -25.38 -6.61
C PHE A 58 -1.48 -24.85 -8.04
N GLU A 59 -2.30 -25.43 -8.92
CA GLU A 59 -2.55 -24.89 -10.27
C GLU A 59 -3.11 -23.46 -10.19
N THR A 60 -4.09 -23.23 -9.32
CA THR A 60 -4.65 -21.88 -9.10
C THR A 60 -3.59 -20.90 -8.65
N ALA A 61 -2.71 -21.29 -7.72
CA ALA A 61 -1.64 -20.43 -7.23
C ALA A 61 -0.59 -20.09 -8.31
N VAL A 62 -0.17 -21.09 -9.10
CA VAL A 62 0.79 -20.90 -10.21
C VAL A 62 0.19 -19.96 -11.26
N LYS A 63 -1.04 -20.22 -11.72
CA LYS A 63 -1.74 -19.36 -12.68
C LYS A 63 -1.91 -17.93 -12.16
N TYR A 64 -2.28 -17.78 -10.89
CA TYR A 64 -2.43 -16.47 -10.27
C TYR A 64 -1.12 -15.68 -10.28
N ALA A 65 -0.02 -16.32 -9.88
CA ALA A 65 1.30 -15.69 -9.87
C ALA A 65 1.77 -15.32 -11.28
N GLN A 66 1.63 -16.21 -12.26
CA GLN A 66 1.99 -15.95 -13.66
C GLN A 66 1.21 -14.76 -14.24
N ASN A 67 -0.12 -14.72 -14.03
CA ASN A 67 -0.97 -13.62 -14.48
C ASN A 67 -0.64 -12.27 -13.82
N ARG A 68 0.06 -12.28 -12.68
CA ARG A 68 0.43 -11.07 -11.93
C ARG A 68 1.91 -10.72 -12.07
N LYS A 69 2.67 -11.45 -12.90
CA LYS A 69 4.10 -11.22 -13.09
C LYS A 69 4.41 -9.77 -13.43
N ASP A 70 3.80 -9.23 -14.47
CA ASP A 70 4.08 -7.86 -14.92
C ASP A 70 3.75 -6.83 -13.84
N THR A 71 2.60 -6.99 -13.16
CA THR A 71 2.22 -6.11 -12.05
C THR A 71 3.15 -6.23 -10.85
N LEU A 72 3.66 -7.43 -10.53
CA LEU A 72 4.63 -7.59 -9.46
C LEU A 72 5.95 -6.93 -9.84
N MET A 73 6.42 -7.06 -11.06
CA MET A 73 7.74 -6.54 -11.45
C MET A 73 7.84 -5.00 -11.39
N THR A 74 6.72 -4.27 -11.41
CA THR A 74 6.72 -2.80 -11.38
C THR A 74 7.33 -2.21 -10.09
N TYR A 75 7.37 -2.94 -8.96
CA TYR A 75 8.01 -2.42 -7.74
C TYR A 75 9.54 -2.22 -7.92
N LEU A 76 10.14 -2.84 -8.94
CA LEU A 76 11.54 -2.63 -9.29
C LEU A 76 11.76 -1.30 -10.03
N GLU A 77 10.72 -0.70 -10.60
CA GLU A 77 10.82 0.51 -11.42
C GLU A 77 10.91 1.77 -10.55
N ASP A 78 10.35 1.71 -9.34
CA ASP A 78 10.30 2.82 -8.39
C ASP A 78 10.58 2.35 -6.94
N GLY A 79 11.54 3.01 -6.27
CA GLY A 79 11.88 2.77 -4.88
C GLY A 79 10.79 3.17 -3.87
N HIS A 80 9.82 4.00 -4.27
CA HIS A 80 8.63 4.32 -3.48
C HIS A 80 7.69 3.12 -3.33
N CYS A 81 7.67 2.20 -4.30
CA CYS A 81 6.85 1.01 -4.24
C CYS A 81 7.30 0.07 -3.13
N SER A 82 6.32 -0.49 -2.41
CA SER A 82 6.53 -1.53 -1.40
C SER A 82 6.44 -2.92 -2.04
N LEU A 83 7.35 -3.83 -1.67
CA LEU A 83 7.32 -5.24 -2.10
C LEU A 83 6.04 -5.98 -1.64
N SER A 84 5.45 -5.54 -0.51
CA SER A 84 4.27 -6.15 0.08
C SER A 84 3.20 -5.13 0.40
N ASN A 85 1.95 -5.57 0.42
CA ASN A 85 0.79 -4.78 0.83
C ASN A 85 0.55 -4.80 2.35
N ASN A 86 1.47 -5.37 3.15
CA ASN A 86 1.32 -5.52 4.60
C ASN A 86 1.00 -4.20 5.32
N LEU A 87 1.58 -3.09 4.87
CA LEU A 87 1.29 -1.76 5.43
C LEU A 87 -0.19 -1.40 5.23
N CYS A 88 -0.68 -1.50 3.99
CA CYS A 88 -2.07 -1.24 3.65
C CYS A 88 -3.03 -2.18 4.40
N GLU A 89 -2.69 -3.48 4.52
CA GLU A 89 -3.50 -4.45 5.25
C GLU A 89 -3.57 -4.13 6.75
N ASN A 90 -2.48 -3.66 7.35
CA ASN A 90 -2.48 -3.23 8.74
C ASN A 90 -3.31 -1.96 8.95
N VAL A 91 -3.24 -1.00 8.03
CA VAL A 91 -4.00 0.26 8.08
C VAL A 91 -5.51 0.04 7.90
N ILE A 92 -5.92 -0.88 7.01
CA ILE A 92 -7.35 -1.16 6.80
C ILE A 92 -7.95 -2.11 7.86
N ARG A 93 -7.11 -2.82 8.63
CA ARG A 93 -7.58 -3.81 9.62
C ARG A 93 -8.60 -3.26 10.64
N PRO A 94 -8.45 -2.05 11.22
CA PRO A 94 -9.45 -1.51 12.14
C PRO A 94 -10.85 -1.39 11.50
N PHE A 95 -10.92 -1.01 10.22
CA PHE A 95 -12.17 -0.92 9.47
C PHE A 95 -12.79 -2.31 9.25
N THR A 96 -11.99 -3.30 8.86
CA THR A 96 -12.48 -4.66 8.62
C THR A 96 -12.95 -5.35 9.91
N VAL A 97 -12.24 -5.13 11.02
CA VAL A 97 -12.63 -5.61 12.36
C VAL A 97 -13.83 -4.84 12.90
N GLY A 98 -13.97 -3.55 12.59
CA GLY A 98 -15.11 -2.73 13.00
C GLY A 98 -16.41 -3.16 12.32
N ARG A 99 -16.36 -3.60 11.06
CA ARG A 99 -17.53 -4.00 10.26
C ARG A 99 -18.40 -5.08 10.92
N LYS A 100 -17.80 -6.04 11.64
CA LYS A 100 -18.56 -7.06 12.39
C LYS A 100 -19.27 -6.52 13.64
N ASN A 101 -18.86 -5.35 14.13
CA ASN A 101 -19.39 -4.70 15.33
C ASN A 101 -20.38 -3.56 15.01
N TRP A 102 -20.45 -3.11 13.76
CA TRP A 102 -21.37 -2.05 13.33
C TRP A 102 -22.76 -2.62 12.99
N LEU A 103 -23.49 -3.03 14.04
CA LEU A 103 -24.78 -3.74 13.94
C LEU A 103 -25.87 -2.99 13.15
N PHE A 104 -25.74 -1.68 12.98
CA PHE A 104 -26.74 -0.83 12.32
C PHE A 104 -26.25 -0.21 11.00
N SER A 105 -25.04 -0.55 10.55
CA SER A 105 -24.47 -0.06 9.27
C SER A 105 -24.85 -1.01 8.13
N ALA A 106 -26.03 -0.83 7.55
CA ALA A 106 -26.62 -1.80 6.61
C ALA A 106 -26.67 -1.35 5.14
N THR A 107 -26.26 -0.13 4.80
CA THR A 107 -26.39 0.39 3.43
C THR A 107 -25.04 0.55 2.72
N PRO A 108 -24.96 0.28 1.40
CA PRO A 108 -23.77 0.59 0.60
C PRO A 108 -23.36 2.06 0.70
N LYS A 109 -24.34 2.98 0.71
CA LYS A 109 -24.09 4.42 0.85
C LYS A 109 -23.41 4.76 2.19
N GLY A 110 -23.86 4.16 3.30
CA GLY A 110 -23.24 4.35 4.62
C GLY A 110 -21.82 3.79 4.69
N ALA A 111 -21.56 2.66 4.00
CA ALA A 111 -20.21 2.10 3.88
C ALA A 111 -19.28 3.03 3.09
N THR A 112 -19.74 3.59 1.97
CA THR A 112 -18.98 4.58 1.18
C THR A 112 -18.67 5.83 1.99
N ALA A 113 -19.67 6.40 2.69
CA ALA A 113 -19.47 7.57 3.55
C ALA A 113 -18.45 7.30 4.66
N SER A 114 -18.53 6.13 5.30
CA SER A 114 -17.57 5.73 6.33
C SER A 114 -16.16 5.62 5.74
N ALA A 115 -16.00 4.96 4.59
CA ALA A 115 -14.71 4.80 3.94
C ALA A 115 -14.06 6.16 3.61
N LEU A 116 -14.84 7.14 3.14
CA LEU A 116 -14.34 8.50 2.89
C LEU A 116 -13.77 9.15 4.15
N VAL A 117 -14.50 9.10 5.27
CA VAL A 117 -14.04 9.67 6.55
C VAL A 117 -12.79 8.95 7.05
N TYR A 118 -12.76 7.62 6.99
CA TYR A 118 -11.57 6.85 7.39
C TYR A 118 -10.36 7.18 6.52
N THR A 119 -10.54 7.40 5.21
CA THR A 119 -9.46 7.87 4.33
C THR A 119 -8.89 9.21 4.81
N MET A 120 -9.73 10.18 5.18
CA MET A 120 -9.25 11.46 5.74
C MET A 120 -8.47 11.27 7.04
N VAL A 121 -8.96 10.40 7.93
CA VAL A 121 -8.28 10.08 9.19
C VAL A 121 -6.92 9.41 8.96
N GLU A 122 -6.86 8.41 8.08
CA GLU A 122 -5.61 7.70 7.77
C GLU A 122 -4.62 8.59 7.02
N MET A 123 -5.08 9.50 6.16
CA MET A 123 -4.23 10.52 5.53
C MET A 123 -3.64 11.48 6.55
N ALA A 124 -4.42 11.96 7.53
CA ALA A 124 -3.92 12.81 8.61
C ALA A 124 -2.84 12.09 9.43
N LYS A 125 -3.07 10.82 9.79
CA LYS A 125 -2.08 9.99 10.50
C LYS A 125 -0.81 9.77 9.69
N ALA A 126 -0.93 9.47 8.38
CA ALA A 126 0.21 9.27 7.49
C ALA A 126 1.10 10.52 7.35
N ASN A 127 0.52 11.71 7.57
CA ASN A 127 1.21 12.99 7.57
C ASN A 127 1.58 13.49 8.99
N GLU A 128 1.44 12.63 10.01
CA GLU A 128 1.76 12.94 11.41
C GLU A 128 0.99 14.13 12.00
N LEU A 129 -0.26 14.33 11.55
CA LEU A 129 -1.11 15.43 11.98
C LEU A 129 -2.11 15.05 13.07
N ASN A 130 -2.58 16.06 13.79
CA ASN A 130 -3.69 15.93 14.72
C ASN A 130 -5.00 15.75 13.94
N ILE A 131 -5.62 14.58 14.08
CA ILE A 131 -6.85 14.21 13.35
C ILE A 131 -7.98 15.20 13.61
N TYR A 132 -8.17 15.62 14.86
CA TYR A 132 -9.24 16.55 15.22
C TYR A 132 -9.04 17.91 14.56
N LYS A 133 -7.81 18.45 14.60
CA LYS A 133 -7.48 19.72 13.94
C LYS A 133 -7.67 19.61 12.42
N CYS A 134 -7.22 18.53 11.78
CA CYS A 134 -7.41 18.32 10.34
C CYS A 134 -8.87 18.30 9.92
N LEU A 135 -9.70 17.53 10.64
CA LEU A 135 -11.12 17.45 10.32
C LEU A 135 -11.82 18.78 10.58
N THR A 136 -11.47 19.48 11.66
CA THR A 136 -11.99 20.81 11.96
C THR A 136 -11.62 21.80 10.85
N TYR A 137 -10.35 21.84 10.47
CA TYR A 137 -9.85 22.69 9.40
C TYR A 137 -10.60 22.46 8.09
N LEU A 138 -10.74 21.20 7.65
CA LEU A 138 -11.49 20.87 6.43
C LEU A 138 -12.95 21.30 6.50
N LEU A 139 -13.60 21.08 7.64
CA LEU A 139 -15.00 21.46 7.86
C LEU A 139 -15.22 22.97 7.96
N GLU A 140 -14.24 23.73 8.44
CA GLU A 140 -14.26 25.20 8.48
C GLU A 140 -14.09 25.80 7.07
N HIS A 141 -13.21 25.20 6.25
CA HIS A 141 -12.93 25.67 4.90
C HIS A 141 -13.99 25.28 3.88
N ARG A 142 -14.79 24.23 4.16
CA ARG A 142 -15.94 23.78 3.36
C ARG A 142 -15.63 23.68 1.86
N PRO A 143 -14.75 22.75 1.44
CA PRO A 143 -14.47 22.53 0.03
C PRO A 143 -15.77 22.25 -0.74
N SER A 144 -15.91 22.88 -1.91
CA SER A 144 -17.08 22.78 -2.78
C SER A 144 -16.66 22.41 -4.21
N GLU A 145 -17.64 22.01 -5.02
CA GLU A 145 -17.42 21.64 -6.42
C GLU A 145 -16.92 22.82 -7.28
N ASP A 146 -17.14 24.06 -6.82
CA ASP A 146 -16.68 25.29 -7.49
C ASP A 146 -15.21 25.65 -7.24
N MET A 147 -14.52 24.94 -6.34
CA MET A 147 -13.11 25.20 -6.06
C MET A 147 -12.20 24.67 -7.16
N LEU A 148 -11.17 25.44 -7.50
CA LEU A 148 -10.12 25.00 -8.41
C LEU A 148 -9.22 23.95 -7.73
N ASP A 149 -8.56 23.13 -8.55
CA ASP A 149 -7.64 22.09 -8.08
C ASP A 149 -6.54 22.68 -7.17
N GLU A 150 -6.04 23.89 -7.48
CA GLU A 150 -5.03 24.55 -6.64
C GLU A 150 -5.56 24.94 -5.26
N GLN A 151 -6.85 25.27 -5.16
CA GLN A 151 -7.50 25.60 -3.89
C GLN A 151 -7.74 24.34 -3.05
N LEU A 152 -8.12 23.24 -3.70
CA LEU A 152 -8.24 21.93 -3.05
C LEU A 152 -6.87 21.41 -2.59
N GLU A 153 -5.83 21.63 -3.39
CA GLU A 153 -4.45 21.23 -3.07
C GLU A 153 -3.95 21.93 -1.80
N ALA A 154 -4.33 23.19 -1.59
CA ALA A 154 -4.03 23.93 -0.36
C ALA A 154 -4.69 23.32 0.90
N LEU A 155 -5.78 22.58 0.75
CA LEU A 155 -6.48 21.89 1.85
C LEU A 155 -5.93 20.48 2.13
N ASN A 156 -5.02 19.98 1.30
CA ASN A 156 -4.46 18.65 1.48
C ASN A 156 -3.58 18.56 2.74
N PRO A 157 -3.48 17.38 3.37
CA PRO A 157 -2.72 17.20 4.60
C PRO A 157 -1.22 17.44 4.46
N TRP A 158 -0.65 17.42 3.25
CA TRP A 158 0.76 17.77 3.00
C TRP A 158 0.99 19.25 2.68
N SER A 159 -0.06 20.06 2.59
CA SER A 159 0.08 21.50 2.34
C SER A 159 0.76 22.20 3.52
N LYS A 160 1.55 23.24 3.24
CA LYS A 160 2.27 23.98 4.30
C LYS A 160 1.33 24.56 5.34
N GLU A 161 0.16 25.03 4.91
CA GLU A 161 -0.83 25.65 5.78
C GLU A 161 -1.44 24.62 6.74
N VAL A 162 -1.92 23.50 6.20
CA VAL A 162 -2.49 22.41 7.01
C VAL A 162 -1.44 21.83 7.95
N GLN A 163 -0.20 21.68 7.49
CA GLN A 163 0.92 21.23 8.31
C GLN A 163 1.21 22.17 9.48
N ASN A 164 1.11 23.49 9.28
CA ASN A 164 1.34 24.46 10.34
C ASN A 164 0.19 24.48 11.36
N VAL A 165 -1.06 24.42 10.89
CA VAL A 165 -2.24 24.51 11.75
C VAL A 165 -2.51 23.20 12.50
N CYS A 166 -2.36 22.06 11.81
CA CYS A 166 -2.82 20.76 12.30
C CYS A 166 -1.73 19.91 12.93
N LYS A 167 -0.46 20.34 12.95
CA LYS A 167 0.57 19.67 13.75
C LYS A 167 0.22 19.71 15.24
N ASN A 168 0.71 18.71 15.97
CA ASN A 168 0.58 18.65 17.43
C ASN A 168 1.39 19.77 18.09
#